data_AF-A0ABD1T169-F1
#
_entry.id   AF-A0ABD1T169-F1
#
_cell.length_a   1.000
_cell.length_b   1.000
_cell.length_c   1.000
_cell.angle_alpha   90.00
_cell.angle_beta   90.00
_cell.angle_gamma   90.00
#
_symmetry.space_group_name_H-M   'P 1'
#
loop_
_entity.id
_entity.type
_entity.pdbx_description
1 polymer ?
#
loop_
_entity_poly.entity_id
_entity_poly.type
_entity_poly.pdbx_seq_one_letter_code
_entity_poly.pdbx_strand_id
1 'polypeptide(L)'
;MGISRDSMHKRRATGGKKKAWRKKRKYELGRQPANTKLSSNKTVRRVRVRGGNVKWRALRLDTGNYSWGSEAVTRKTRILDVVYNASNNELVRTQTLVKSAIVQVDAAPFKQWYLQHYGVDIGRKKKATTVKKEATEEGGEGTAAPEETKKSNHVLRKLEKRQQGRILDLHVEEQFGSGRLLACISSRPGQCGRADGYILEGKELEFYMKKLQRKKGKESKGGKSIRSSPPRKVATQRSVSVFDRLGHSSQIRREQEAQRKKGAPSTAASSVQDTLDELELMKQ
;
A
#
# COMPACT_ATOMS: atom_id res chain seq x y z
N MET A 1 -28.32 9.80 -14.07
CA MET A 1 -28.23 10.10 -12.62
C MET A 1 -27.25 9.15 -11.95
N GLY A 2 -26.20 9.68 -11.30
CA GLY A 2 -25.09 8.89 -10.75
C GLY A 2 -25.32 8.32 -9.34
N ILE A 3 -24.30 8.46 -8.50
CA ILE A 3 -24.27 7.99 -7.10
C ILE A 3 -25.31 8.76 -6.28
N SER A 4 -26.09 8.04 -5.45
CA SER A 4 -27.07 8.61 -4.52
C SER A 4 -26.66 8.29 -3.08
N ARG A 5 -26.94 9.22 -2.17
CA ARG A 5 -26.67 9.10 -0.72
C ARG A 5 -27.87 8.59 0.08
N ASP A 6 -29.00 8.32 -0.57
CA ASP A 6 -30.21 7.83 0.07
C ASP A 6 -30.01 6.42 0.67
N SER A 7 -30.86 6.01 1.61
CA SER A 7 -30.82 4.66 2.20
C SER A 7 -31.95 3.76 1.70
N MET A 8 -32.77 4.23 0.75
CA MET A 8 -33.96 3.50 0.30
C MET A 8 -33.60 2.30 -0.57
N HIS A 9 -32.46 2.36 -1.27
CA HIS A 9 -31.93 1.22 -2.03
C HIS A 9 -31.33 0.11 -1.14
N LYS A 10 -31.06 0.39 0.14
CA LYS A 10 -30.60 -0.60 1.11
C LYS A 10 -31.78 -1.34 1.76
N ARG A 11 -31.55 -2.57 2.22
CA ARG A 11 -32.54 -3.36 2.96
C ARG A 11 -32.92 -2.68 4.29
N ARG A 12 -34.09 -3.02 4.83
CA ARG A 12 -34.48 -2.67 6.21
C ARG A 12 -33.58 -3.41 7.21
N ALA A 13 -33.55 -2.94 8.46
CA ALA A 13 -32.89 -3.66 9.55
C ALA A 13 -33.48 -5.07 9.73
N THR A 14 -34.78 -5.24 9.49
CA THR A 14 -35.48 -6.53 9.47
C THR A 14 -35.16 -7.41 8.25
N GLY A 15 -34.28 -6.98 7.34
CA GLY A 15 -33.94 -7.71 6.11
C GLY A 15 -34.93 -7.54 4.94
N GLY A 16 -36.13 -6.98 5.20
CA GLY A 16 -37.16 -6.72 4.20
C GLY A 16 -36.73 -5.73 3.11
N LYS A 17 -37.18 -5.98 1.88
CA LYS A 17 -36.93 -5.10 0.71
C LYS A 17 -37.82 -3.85 0.80
N LYS A 18 -37.25 -2.66 0.54
CA LYS A 18 -38.01 -1.41 0.45
C LYS A 18 -38.48 -1.20 -0.99
N LYS A 19 -39.77 -0.87 -1.17
CA LYS A 19 -40.30 -0.47 -2.48
C LYS A 19 -39.79 0.92 -2.83
N ALA A 20 -39.31 1.10 -4.07
CA ALA A 20 -38.93 2.41 -4.57
C ALA A 20 -40.20 3.22 -4.89
N TRP A 21 -40.45 4.28 -4.13
CA TRP A 21 -41.64 5.14 -4.31
C TRP A 21 -41.34 6.44 -5.06
N ARG A 22 -40.06 6.80 -5.20
CA ARG A 22 -39.61 7.99 -5.95
C ARG A 22 -38.33 7.72 -6.73
N LYS A 23 -38.11 8.53 -7.77
CA LYS A 23 -36.84 8.59 -8.51
C LYS A 23 -35.74 9.26 -7.65
N LYS A 24 -34.47 9.00 -7.99
CA LYS A 24 -33.30 9.66 -7.36
C LYS A 24 -33.43 11.19 -7.47
N ARG A 25 -33.03 11.94 -6.44
CA ARG A 25 -33.15 13.41 -6.42
C ARG A 25 -31.78 14.09 -6.42
N LYS A 26 -31.71 15.30 -6.99
CA LYS A 26 -30.45 16.07 -7.12
C LYS A 26 -29.81 16.43 -5.78
N TYR A 27 -30.61 16.61 -4.73
CA TYR A 27 -30.11 16.94 -3.39
C TYR A 27 -29.43 15.75 -2.67
N GLU A 28 -29.64 14.52 -3.15
CA GLU A 28 -29.00 13.29 -2.65
C GLU A 28 -27.74 12.92 -3.45
N LEU A 29 -27.32 13.76 -4.40
CA LEU A 29 -26.25 13.43 -5.33
C LEU A 29 -24.89 13.26 -4.63
N GLY A 30 -24.28 12.10 -4.86
CA GLY A 30 -22.88 11.81 -4.58
C GLY A 30 -21.99 12.07 -5.79
N ARG A 31 -20.69 12.22 -5.57
CA ARG A 31 -19.67 12.30 -6.63
C ARG A 31 -18.65 11.20 -6.44
N GLN A 32 -18.00 10.79 -7.52
CA GLN A 32 -16.88 9.85 -7.46
C GLN A 32 -15.76 10.37 -6.54
N PRO A 33 -14.98 9.48 -5.90
CA PRO A 33 -13.84 9.86 -5.08
C PRO A 33 -12.76 10.58 -5.90
N ALA A 34 -11.88 11.31 -5.23
CA ALA A 34 -10.82 12.08 -5.89
C ALA A 34 -9.54 11.27 -6.15
N ASN A 35 -9.26 10.27 -5.29
CA ASN A 35 -8.06 9.43 -5.33
C ASN A 35 -6.77 10.24 -5.52
N THR A 36 -6.58 11.25 -4.66
CA THR A 36 -5.45 12.18 -4.71
C THR A 36 -4.12 11.42 -4.65
N LYS A 37 -3.27 11.60 -5.66
CA LYS A 37 -1.97 10.94 -5.77
C LYS A 37 -0.83 11.81 -5.27
N LEU A 38 0.19 11.18 -4.72
CA LEU A 38 1.47 11.82 -4.47
C LEU A 38 2.16 12.11 -5.81
N SER A 39 2.41 13.38 -6.12
CA SER A 39 3.12 13.79 -7.33
C SER A 39 3.46 15.28 -7.25
N SER A 40 4.65 15.66 -7.71
CA SER A 40 5.11 17.05 -7.81
C SER A 40 4.19 17.93 -8.66
N ASN A 41 3.46 17.33 -9.61
CA ASN A 41 2.55 18.05 -10.50
C ASN A 41 1.25 18.41 -9.78
N LYS A 42 1.30 19.42 -8.90
CA LYS A 42 0.18 19.88 -8.09
C LYS A 42 -1.03 20.20 -8.97
N THR A 43 -2.10 19.43 -8.79
CA THR A 43 -3.34 19.60 -9.56
C THR A 43 -4.51 19.66 -8.59
N VAL A 44 -5.16 20.82 -8.48
CA VAL A 44 -6.34 21.02 -7.64
C VAL A 44 -7.47 21.61 -8.48
N ARG A 45 -8.62 20.95 -8.49
CA ARG A 45 -9.79 21.40 -9.25
C ARG A 45 -10.84 22.02 -8.34
N ARG A 46 -11.42 23.12 -8.81
CA ARG A 46 -12.57 23.76 -8.19
C ARG A 46 -13.84 22.98 -8.51
N VAL A 47 -14.62 22.60 -7.49
CA VAL A 47 -15.88 21.87 -7.68
C VAL A 47 -17.02 22.66 -7.03
N ARG A 48 -17.98 23.11 -7.84
CA ARG A 48 -19.23 23.72 -7.35
C ARG A 48 -20.07 22.68 -6.61
N VAL A 49 -20.51 23.03 -5.41
CA VAL A 49 -21.41 22.23 -4.59
C VAL A 49 -22.78 22.94 -4.44
N ARG A 50 -23.70 22.33 -3.71
CA ARG A 50 -25.05 22.88 -3.48
C ARG A 50 -24.94 24.25 -2.78
N GLY A 51 -25.84 25.17 -3.13
CA GLY A 51 -25.89 26.52 -2.53
C GLY A 51 -24.83 27.48 -3.07
N GLY A 52 -24.18 27.17 -4.19
CA GLY A 52 -23.18 28.07 -4.80
C GLY A 52 -21.77 27.96 -4.22
N ASN A 53 -21.63 27.30 -3.07
CA ASN A 53 -20.33 27.04 -2.43
C ASN A 53 -19.37 26.24 -3.33
N VAL A 54 -18.09 26.32 -2.98
CA VAL A 54 -17.00 25.68 -3.71
C VAL A 54 -16.20 24.78 -2.78
N LYS A 55 -15.83 23.60 -3.27
CA LYS A 55 -14.83 22.74 -2.64
C LYS A 55 -13.65 22.53 -3.56
N TRP A 56 -12.47 22.39 -2.96
CA TRP A 56 -11.23 22.13 -3.67
C TRP A 56 -10.96 20.62 -3.68
N ARG A 57 -10.85 20.05 -4.86
CA ARG A 57 -10.57 18.63 -5.05
C ARG A 57 -9.13 18.48 -5.54
N ALA A 58 -8.24 18.04 -4.66
CA ALA A 58 -6.88 17.69 -5.06
C ALA A 58 -6.88 16.37 -5.86
N LEU A 59 -6.20 16.37 -6.99
CA LEU A 59 -5.90 15.18 -7.77
C LEU A 59 -4.44 14.75 -7.56
N ARG A 60 -3.54 15.72 -7.42
CA ARG A 60 -2.10 15.50 -7.18
C ARG A 60 -1.57 16.55 -6.21
N LEU A 61 -0.79 16.12 -5.23
CA LEU A 61 -0.10 16.98 -4.25
C LEU A 61 1.26 16.36 -3.91
N ASP A 62 2.22 17.19 -3.55
CA ASP A 62 3.57 16.81 -3.08
C ASP A 62 3.98 17.52 -1.79
N THR A 63 3.22 18.52 -1.37
CA THR A 63 3.53 19.40 -0.24
C THR A 63 2.33 19.55 0.66
N GLY A 64 2.60 19.72 1.95
CA GLY A 64 1.61 19.92 2.99
C GLY A 64 2.17 20.73 4.15
N ASN A 65 1.28 21.26 4.99
CA ASN A 65 1.66 21.87 6.25
C ASN A 65 1.61 20.79 7.34
N TYR A 66 2.75 20.59 7.99
CA TYR A 66 2.86 19.64 9.09
C TYR A 66 3.19 20.37 10.39
N SER A 67 2.44 20.04 11.43
CA SER A 67 2.62 20.59 12.77
C SER A 67 3.47 19.64 13.61
N TRP A 68 4.48 20.20 14.26
CA TRP A 68 5.22 19.58 15.35
C TRP A 68 4.49 19.91 16.66
N GLY A 69 3.88 18.89 17.28
CA GLY A 69 2.97 19.06 18.42
C GLY A 69 3.68 19.60 19.66
N SER A 70 4.78 18.98 20.06
CA SER A 70 5.58 19.39 21.24
C SER A 70 6.13 20.81 21.15
N GLU A 71 6.64 21.21 19.98
CA GLU A 71 7.24 22.53 19.76
C GLU A 71 6.23 23.60 19.28
N ALA A 72 4.95 23.24 19.11
CA ALA A 72 3.86 24.10 18.62
C ALA A 72 4.18 24.85 17.30
N VAL A 73 4.94 24.22 16.41
CA VAL A 73 5.41 24.86 15.16
C VAL A 73 4.87 24.13 13.95
N THR A 74 4.39 24.90 12.96
CA THR A 74 3.95 24.36 11.67
C THR A 74 4.88 24.83 10.57
N ARG A 75 5.34 23.88 9.74
CA ARG A 75 6.15 24.20 8.56
C ARG A 75 5.57 23.52 7.33
N LYS A 76 5.75 24.18 6.19
CA LYS A 76 5.44 23.61 4.88
C LYS A 76 6.59 22.69 4.50
N THR A 77 6.26 21.44 4.19
CA THR A 77 7.25 20.40 3.90
C THR A 77 6.79 19.56 2.72
N ARG A 78 7.73 18.81 2.13
CA ARG A 78 7.41 17.85 1.08
C ARG A 78 6.99 16.52 1.70
N ILE A 79 5.97 15.92 1.13
CA ILE A 79 5.56 14.54 1.40
C ILE A 79 6.43 13.66 0.51
N LEU A 80 7.21 12.77 1.12
CA LEU A 80 8.15 11.91 0.42
C LEU A 80 7.48 10.61 -0.02
N ASP A 81 6.75 9.97 0.91
CA ASP A 81 6.17 8.65 0.68
C ASP A 81 4.97 8.41 1.60
N VAL A 82 4.02 7.57 1.17
CA VAL A 82 2.94 7.04 2.01
C VAL A 82 3.38 5.66 2.51
N VAL A 83 3.52 5.50 3.82
CA VAL A 83 4.10 4.29 4.42
C VAL A 83 3.03 3.34 4.93
N TYR A 84 1.98 3.89 5.55
CA TYR A 84 0.95 3.08 6.17
C TYR A 84 -0.44 3.72 6.02
N ASN A 85 -1.43 2.85 5.88
CA ASN A 85 -2.83 3.24 5.88
C ASN A 85 -3.64 2.17 6.61
N ALA A 86 -4.45 2.61 7.59
CA ALA A 86 -5.24 1.69 8.40
C ALA A 86 -6.39 1.03 7.61
N SER A 87 -6.93 1.71 6.60
CA SER A 87 -8.14 1.26 5.90
C SER A 87 -7.86 0.24 4.80
N ASN A 88 -6.79 0.46 4.00
CA ASN A 88 -6.49 -0.38 2.85
C ASN A 88 -5.00 -0.28 2.45
N ASN A 89 -4.36 -1.41 2.24
CA ASN A 89 -2.96 -1.50 1.80
C ASN A 89 -2.74 -1.03 0.35
N GLU A 90 -3.75 -1.10 -0.52
CA GLU A 90 -3.67 -0.60 -1.91
C GLU A 90 -3.47 0.92 -1.96
N LEU A 91 -3.95 1.64 -0.95
CA LEU A 91 -3.76 3.09 -0.86
C LEU A 91 -2.29 3.45 -0.62
N VAL A 92 -1.54 2.59 0.07
CA VAL A 92 -0.09 2.72 0.27
C VAL A 92 0.63 2.43 -1.04
N ARG A 93 0.36 1.28 -1.67
CA ARG A 93 0.99 0.86 -2.94
C ARG A 93 0.84 1.91 -4.04
N THR A 94 -0.34 2.50 -4.11
CA THR A 94 -0.67 3.47 -5.17
C THR A 94 -0.43 4.92 -4.75
N GLN A 95 0.24 5.17 -3.61
CA GLN A 95 0.59 6.50 -3.12
C GLN A 95 -0.60 7.47 -3.06
N THR A 96 -1.72 7.00 -2.49
CA THR A 96 -2.96 7.78 -2.40
C THR A 96 -3.06 8.49 -1.05
N LEU A 97 -3.16 9.82 -1.10
CA LEU A 97 -3.26 10.67 0.09
C LEU A 97 -4.70 10.71 0.62
N VAL A 98 -4.88 10.22 1.84
CA VAL A 98 -6.18 10.22 2.55
C VAL A 98 -6.00 10.66 4.00
N LYS A 99 -7.11 11.02 4.65
CA LYS A 99 -7.11 11.27 6.10
C LYS A 99 -6.63 10.01 6.82
N SER A 100 -5.80 10.19 7.83
CA SER A 100 -5.16 9.15 8.65
C SER A 100 -4.11 8.30 7.92
N ALA A 101 -3.71 8.68 6.70
CA ALA A 101 -2.55 8.06 6.07
C ALA A 101 -1.28 8.50 6.82
N ILE A 102 -0.42 7.54 7.13
CA ILE A 102 0.91 7.78 7.69
C ILE A 102 1.88 7.95 6.55
N VAL A 103 2.57 9.07 6.56
CA VAL A 103 3.47 9.53 5.51
C VAL A 103 4.86 9.82 6.07
N GLN A 104 5.87 9.71 5.21
CA GLN A 104 7.19 10.25 5.46
C GLN A 104 7.25 11.68 4.93
N VAL A 105 7.75 12.57 5.77
CA VAL A 105 7.87 14.00 5.49
C VAL A 105 9.33 14.40 5.60
N ASP A 106 9.73 15.36 4.77
CA ASP A 106 11.06 15.96 4.84
C ASP A 106 11.30 16.70 6.18
N ALA A 107 12.40 16.37 6.84
CA ALA A 107 12.78 16.95 8.12
C ALA A 107 13.52 18.29 8.00
N ALA A 108 14.07 18.63 6.82
CA ALA A 108 14.91 19.81 6.62
C ALA A 108 14.34 21.13 7.18
N PRO A 109 13.08 21.52 6.90
CA PRO A 109 12.53 22.79 7.40
C PRO A 109 12.32 22.79 8.93
N PHE A 110 12.13 21.63 9.56
CA PHE A 110 12.05 21.52 11.01
C PHE A 110 13.45 21.59 11.66
N LYS A 111 14.46 20.97 11.04
CA LYS A 111 15.86 21.10 11.48
C LYS A 111 16.34 22.55 11.45
N GLN A 112 16.10 23.23 10.32
CA GLN A 112 16.49 24.63 10.16
C GLN A 112 15.81 25.52 11.21
N TRP A 113 14.52 25.28 11.47
CA TRP A 113 13.80 26.00 12.51
C TRP A 113 14.39 25.71 13.90
N TYR A 114 14.70 24.46 14.20
CA TYR A 114 15.26 24.07 15.50
C TYR A 114 16.63 24.69 15.76
N LEU A 115 17.50 24.73 14.74
CA LEU A 115 18.78 25.41 14.79
C LEU A 115 18.60 26.91 15.07
N GLN A 116 17.63 27.56 14.42
CA GLN A 116 17.34 28.98 14.67
C GLN A 116 16.72 29.22 16.05
N HIS A 117 15.91 28.29 16.55
CA HIS A 117 15.17 28.45 17.80
C HIS A 117 16.02 28.18 19.04
N TYR A 118 16.80 27.09 19.02
CA TYR A 118 17.60 26.60 20.15
C TYR A 118 19.12 26.78 19.95
N GLY A 119 19.58 27.05 18.73
CA GLY A 119 21.01 27.13 18.42
C GLY A 119 21.70 25.78 18.34
N VAL A 120 20.95 24.67 18.29
CA VAL A 120 21.45 23.30 18.31
C VAL A 120 21.07 22.57 17.02
N ASP A 121 22.02 21.87 16.43
CA ASP A 121 21.76 20.98 15.30
C ASP A 121 21.21 19.63 15.78
N ILE A 122 19.99 19.26 15.36
CA ILE A 122 19.44 17.92 15.59
C ILE A 122 19.85 16.95 14.47
N GLY A 123 20.18 15.72 14.86
CA GLY A 123 20.36 14.62 13.92
C GLY A 123 21.77 14.53 13.33
N ARG A 124 22.75 15.19 13.95
CA ARG A 124 24.16 14.81 13.77
C ARG A 124 24.31 13.42 14.37
N LYS A 125 24.49 12.40 13.53
CA LYS A 125 24.92 11.09 14.01
C LYS A 125 26.24 11.33 14.75
N LYS A 126 26.29 11.01 16.05
CA LYS A 126 27.55 10.88 16.77
C LYS A 126 28.39 9.84 15.99
N LYS A 127 29.28 10.28 15.10
CA LYS A 127 30.47 9.49 14.82
C LYS A 127 31.18 9.37 16.16
N ALA A 128 31.52 8.14 16.51
CA ALA A 128 31.98 7.73 17.82
C ALA A 128 32.99 8.72 18.43
N THR A 129 32.74 9.10 19.68
CA THR A 129 33.69 9.73 20.59
C THR A 129 34.83 8.73 20.89
N THR A 130 35.65 8.41 19.90
CA THR A 130 36.88 7.60 20.05
C THR A 130 37.80 7.71 18.83
N VAL A 131 38.24 8.92 18.47
CA VAL A 131 39.65 9.12 18.03
C VAL A 131 40.10 10.46 18.59
N LYS A 132 41.16 10.40 19.38
CA LYS A 132 41.79 11.50 20.08
C LYS A 132 42.43 12.49 19.09
N LYS A 133 42.58 13.74 19.57
CA LYS A 133 43.68 14.69 19.31
C LYS A 133 44.70 14.30 18.22
N GLU A 134 44.93 15.28 17.35
CA GLU A 134 46.11 15.54 16.49
C GLU A 134 45.92 15.36 14.98
N ALA A 135 46.55 16.29 14.23
CA ALA A 135 46.70 16.41 12.77
C ALA A 135 45.63 17.22 11.99
N THR A 136 45.83 18.54 12.03
CA THR A 136 46.05 19.45 10.88
C THR A 136 45.61 19.02 9.47
N GLU A 137 44.75 19.87 8.89
CA GLU A 137 44.59 20.28 7.48
C GLU A 137 44.26 19.28 6.33
N GLU A 138 43.40 19.82 5.46
CA GLU A 138 43.11 19.49 4.05
C GLU A 138 42.08 18.41 3.68
N GLY A 139 40.97 18.90 3.08
CA GLY A 139 40.44 18.38 1.81
C GLY A 139 39.30 17.36 1.84
N GLY A 140 38.05 17.80 1.59
CA GLY A 140 36.98 16.89 1.13
C GLY A 140 35.53 17.28 1.48
N GLU A 141 35.03 18.29 0.79
CA GLU A 141 33.64 18.75 0.55
C GLU A 141 32.44 18.12 1.30
N GLY A 142 31.63 19.00 1.89
CA GLY A 142 30.17 18.83 1.83
C GLY A 142 29.37 18.83 3.13
N THR A 143 29.82 19.49 4.21
CA THR A 143 28.89 20.02 5.21
C THR A 143 29.48 21.27 5.85
N ALA A 144 28.93 22.43 5.47
CA ALA A 144 29.24 23.69 6.12
C ALA A 144 29.06 23.55 7.62
N ALA A 145 30.16 23.59 8.36
CA ALA A 145 30.15 23.98 9.75
C ALA A 145 29.39 25.32 9.83
N PRO A 146 28.50 25.53 10.82
CA PRO A 146 27.90 26.84 10.97
C PRO A 146 29.04 27.81 11.28
N GLU A 147 29.31 28.74 10.35
CA GLU A 147 30.12 29.92 10.66
C GLU A 147 29.61 30.47 12.00
N GLU A 148 30.51 30.59 12.97
CA GLU A 148 30.23 31.22 14.26
C GLU A 148 30.07 32.72 14.02
N THR A 149 28.92 33.06 13.44
CA THR A 149 28.43 34.42 13.35
C THR A 149 28.33 34.95 14.76
N LYS A 150 29.11 36.00 15.08
CA LYS A 150 29.08 36.67 16.38
C LYS A 150 27.64 37.12 16.65
N LYS A 151 26.95 36.45 17.57
CA LYS A 151 25.59 36.79 17.97
C LYS A 151 25.63 37.83 19.09
N SER A 152 24.61 38.69 19.14
CA SER A 152 24.48 39.65 20.24
C SER A 152 24.18 38.94 21.57
N ASN A 153 24.61 39.54 22.68
CA ASN A 153 24.38 39.01 24.03
C ASN A 153 22.89 38.76 24.34
N HIS A 154 21.99 39.53 23.74
CA HIS A 154 20.55 39.34 23.88
C HIS A 154 20.06 38.05 23.20
N VAL A 155 20.63 37.68 22.05
CA VAL A 155 20.29 36.41 21.37
C VAL A 155 20.81 35.23 22.18
N LEU A 156 22.05 35.30 22.68
CA LEU A 156 22.62 34.25 23.53
C LEU A 156 21.76 33.96 24.76
N ARG A 157 21.37 35.02 25.50
CA ARG A 157 20.47 34.90 26.66
C ARG A 157 19.12 34.26 26.31
N LYS A 158 18.56 34.58 25.13
CA LYS A 158 17.31 33.96 24.66
C LYS A 158 17.48 32.47 24.35
N LEU A 159 18.61 32.08 23.77
CA LEU A 159 18.91 30.69 23.46
C LEU A 159 19.09 29.88 24.75
N GLU A 160 19.88 30.39 25.70
CA GLU A 160 20.09 29.77 27.01
C GLU A 160 18.76 29.53 27.74
N LYS A 161 17.87 30.53 27.78
CA LYS A 161 16.55 30.40 28.41
C LYS A 161 15.71 29.29 27.75
N ARG A 162 15.80 29.12 26.44
CA ARG A 162 15.04 28.07 25.71
C ARG A 162 15.66 26.70 25.90
N GLN A 163 16.98 26.61 25.99
CA GLN A 163 17.69 25.35 26.19
C GLN A 163 17.32 24.66 27.51
N GLN A 164 16.92 25.43 28.54
CA GLN A 164 16.49 24.89 29.84
C GLN A 164 15.24 23.99 29.74
N GLY A 165 14.30 24.29 28.84
CA GLY A 165 13.06 23.52 28.66
C GLY A 165 13.14 22.46 27.56
N ARG A 166 14.32 22.22 26.99
CA ARG A 166 14.51 21.38 25.81
C ARG A 166 14.39 19.90 26.17
N ILE A 167 13.30 19.27 25.75
CA ILE A 167 13.11 17.82 25.86
C ILE A 167 12.68 17.30 24.49
N LEU A 168 13.40 16.32 23.96
CA LEU A 168 13.09 15.71 22.67
C LEU A 168 13.06 14.19 22.84
N ASP A 169 12.03 13.55 22.30
CA ASP A 169 11.88 12.10 22.34
C ASP A 169 12.97 11.41 21.49
N LEU A 170 13.59 10.38 22.04
CA LEU A 170 14.68 9.61 21.42
C LEU A 170 14.29 9.11 20.01
N HIS A 171 13.06 8.64 19.84
CA HIS A 171 12.59 8.15 18.55
C HIS A 171 12.46 9.27 17.50
N VAL A 172 12.08 10.46 17.94
CA VAL A 172 11.97 11.63 17.06
C VAL A 172 13.37 12.12 16.68
N GLU A 173 14.33 12.10 17.61
CA GLU A 173 15.74 12.44 17.34
C GLU A 173 16.37 11.53 16.28
N GLU A 174 16.14 10.21 16.39
CA GLU A 174 16.62 9.24 15.42
C GLU A 174 16.07 9.52 14.02
N GLN A 175 14.78 9.88 13.92
CA GLN A 175 14.16 10.24 12.65
C GLN A 175 14.73 11.51 12.05
N PHE A 176 15.02 12.52 12.87
CA PHE A 176 15.77 13.69 12.42
C PHE A 176 17.14 13.28 11.86
N GLY A 177 17.84 12.33 12.48
CA GLY A 177 19.08 11.75 11.95
C GLY A 177 18.93 11.14 10.56
N SER A 178 17.80 10.50 10.27
CA SER A 178 17.48 9.95 8.95
C SER A 178 17.02 10.99 7.92
N GLY A 179 16.61 12.18 8.37
CA GLY A 179 16.02 13.23 7.54
C GLY A 179 14.56 12.98 7.12
N ARG A 180 13.93 11.91 7.64
CA ARG A 180 12.56 11.52 7.30
C ARG A 180 11.73 11.36 8.57
N LEU A 181 10.73 12.21 8.72
CA LEU A 181 9.81 12.20 9.86
C LEU A 181 8.53 11.44 9.52
N LEU A 182 8.04 10.63 10.44
CA LEU A 182 6.72 10.02 10.30
C LEU A 182 5.64 11.02 10.72
N ALA A 183 4.62 11.17 9.89
CA ALA A 183 3.52 12.11 10.11
C ALA A 183 2.17 11.50 9.71
N CYS A 184 1.10 12.01 10.27
CA CYS A 184 -0.27 11.62 9.97
C CYS A 184 -1.02 12.76 9.27
N ILE A 185 -1.67 12.47 8.14
CA ILE A 185 -2.53 13.44 7.45
C ILE A 185 -3.85 13.56 8.21
N SER A 186 -4.19 14.76 8.70
CA SER A 186 -5.45 15.03 9.41
C SER A 186 -6.54 15.58 8.47
N SER A 187 -6.15 16.19 7.37
CA SER A 187 -7.04 16.80 6.38
C SER A 187 -7.69 15.77 5.43
N ARG A 188 -8.65 16.21 4.60
CA ARG A 188 -9.32 15.38 3.57
C ARG A 188 -9.02 15.94 2.17
N PRO A 189 -7.92 15.55 1.51
CA PRO A 189 -7.44 16.18 0.27
C PRO A 189 -8.48 16.27 -0.86
N GLY A 190 -9.35 15.28 -0.99
CA GLY A 190 -10.42 15.28 -1.99
C GLY A 190 -11.59 16.26 -1.73
N GLN A 191 -11.61 16.93 -0.58
CA GLN A 191 -12.64 17.90 -0.18
C GLN A 191 -12.06 19.29 0.13
N CYS A 192 -10.90 19.35 0.80
CA CYS A 192 -10.23 20.61 1.14
C CYS A 192 -9.12 21.01 0.16
N GLY A 193 -8.66 20.09 -0.69
CA GLY A 193 -7.60 20.37 -1.68
C GLY A 193 -6.18 20.41 -1.10
N ARG A 194 -6.00 20.00 0.16
CA ARG A 194 -4.73 20.07 0.90
C ARG A 194 -4.48 18.77 1.67
N ALA A 195 -3.22 18.39 1.84
CA ALA A 195 -2.78 17.22 2.60
C ALA A 195 -1.93 17.70 3.78
N ASP A 196 -2.61 18.21 4.80
CA ASP A 196 -1.99 18.79 5.99
C ASP A 196 -2.13 17.80 7.15
N GLY A 197 -1.20 17.87 8.10
CA GLY A 197 -1.05 16.84 9.13
C GLY A 197 -0.21 17.28 10.33
N TYR A 198 0.16 16.30 11.13
CA TYR A 198 1.02 16.48 12.30
C TYR A 198 2.07 15.37 12.35
N ILE A 199 3.22 15.68 12.93
CA ILE A 199 4.31 14.72 13.16
C ILE A 199 3.88 13.76 14.28
N LEU A 200 4.18 12.48 14.12
CA LEU A 200 3.88 11.47 15.13
C LEU A 200 4.90 11.54 16.26
N GLU A 201 4.43 11.54 17.51
CA GLU A 201 5.26 11.61 18.71
C GLU A 201 4.79 10.61 19.78
N GLY A 202 5.69 10.23 20.70
CA GLY A 202 5.38 9.41 21.87
C GLY A 202 4.66 8.09 21.56
N LYS A 203 3.57 7.80 22.29
CA LYS A 203 2.83 6.52 22.19
C LYS A 203 2.28 6.25 20.78
N GLU A 204 1.86 7.29 20.06
CA GLU A 204 1.38 7.12 18.69
C GLU A 204 2.52 6.66 17.77
N LEU A 205 3.70 7.26 17.95
CA LEU A 205 4.89 6.92 17.18
C LEU A 205 5.32 5.47 17.43
N GLU A 206 5.40 5.07 18.70
CA GLU A 206 5.74 3.70 19.10
C GLU A 206 4.77 2.67 18.51
N PHE A 207 3.46 2.97 18.55
CA PHE A 207 2.44 2.10 17.99
C PHE A 207 2.64 1.86 16.49
N TYR A 208 2.86 2.93 15.72
CA TYR A 208 3.07 2.82 14.27
C TYR A 208 4.43 2.20 13.92
N MET A 209 5.48 2.51 14.67
CA MET A 209 6.81 1.91 14.49
C MET A 209 6.74 0.38 14.68
N LYS A 210 6.09 -0.09 15.75
CA LYS A 210 5.85 -1.52 15.98
C LYS A 210 5.02 -2.17 14.87
N LYS A 211 3.99 -1.48 14.36
CA LYS A 211 3.18 -1.97 13.23
C LYS A 211 3.98 -2.12 11.94
N LEU A 212 4.84 -1.15 11.64
CA LEU A 212 5.70 -1.16 10.46
C LEU A 212 6.73 -2.30 10.52
N GLN A 213 7.41 -2.46 11.65
CA GLN A 213 8.37 -3.55 11.87
C GLN A 213 7.69 -4.92 11.74
N ARG A 214 6.52 -5.11 12.35
CA ARG A 214 5.74 -6.37 12.24
C ARG A 214 5.34 -6.67 10.80
N LYS A 215 4.96 -5.65 10.01
CA LYS A 215 4.60 -5.82 8.61
C LYS A 215 5.82 -6.25 7.78
N LYS A 216 6.96 -5.60 7.98
CA LYS A 216 8.24 -5.93 7.32
C LYS A 216 8.73 -7.35 7.68
N GLY A 217 8.61 -7.75 8.94
CA GLY A 217 8.99 -9.10 9.41
C GLY A 217 8.10 -10.22 8.87
N LYS A 218 6.82 -9.93 8.56
CA LYS A 218 5.93 -10.89 7.88
C LYS A 218 6.30 -11.05 6.40
N GLU A 219 6.65 -9.96 5.73
CA GLU A 219 7.12 -10.00 4.33
C GLU A 219 8.43 -10.79 4.20
N SER A 220 9.36 -10.67 5.17
CA SER A 220 10.60 -11.44 5.15
C SER A 220 10.42 -12.93 5.47
N LYS A 221 9.48 -13.30 6.36
CA LYS A 221 9.17 -14.70 6.67
C LYS A 221 8.25 -15.39 5.65
N GLY A 222 7.40 -14.64 4.94
CA GLY A 222 6.53 -15.15 3.88
C GLY A 222 7.23 -15.37 2.53
N GLY A 223 8.49 -14.94 2.39
CA GLY A 223 9.29 -15.10 1.17
C GLY A 223 9.93 -16.49 0.97
N LYS A 224 9.81 -17.41 1.94
CA LYS A 224 10.35 -18.78 1.86
C LYS A 224 9.24 -19.84 1.83
N SER A 225 8.27 -19.76 0.92
CA SER A 225 7.40 -20.92 0.64
C SER A 225 6.71 -20.93 -0.73
N ILE A 226 7.27 -20.27 -1.74
CA ILE A 226 6.96 -20.60 -3.13
C ILE A 226 8.30 -20.81 -3.80
N ARG A 227 8.77 -22.06 -3.84
CA ARG A 227 9.77 -22.46 -4.83
C ARG A 227 9.09 -22.17 -6.17
N SER A 228 9.48 -21.08 -6.81
CA SER A 228 9.20 -20.92 -8.23
C SER A 228 9.81 -22.13 -8.91
N SER A 229 8.97 -23.07 -9.36
CA SER A 229 9.39 -24.06 -10.33
C SER A 229 10.15 -23.32 -11.43
N PRO A 230 11.34 -23.79 -11.84
CA PRO A 230 12.06 -23.13 -12.92
C PRO A 230 11.14 -23.05 -14.14
N PRO A 231 11.22 -21.97 -14.93
CA PRO A 231 10.37 -21.83 -16.11
C PRO A 231 10.57 -23.08 -16.97
N ARG A 232 9.48 -23.81 -17.24
CA ARG A 232 9.50 -24.86 -18.27
C ARG A 232 10.01 -24.18 -19.53
N LYS A 233 11.20 -24.59 -19.99
CA LYS A 233 11.73 -24.18 -21.28
C LYS A 233 10.60 -24.44 -22.29
N VAL A 234 10.08 -23.38 -22.88
CA VAL A 234 9.22 -23.48 -24.05
C VAL A 234 10.11 -24.15 -25.09
N ALA A 235 9.80 -25.41 -25.41
CA ALA A 235 10.46 -26.09 -26.49
C ALA A 235 10.10 -25.34 -27.77
N THR A 236 11.01 -24.49 -28.24
CA THR A 236 11.00 -23.94 -29.59
C THR A 236 10.89 -25.15 -30.52
N GLN A 237 9.76 -25.28 -31.21
CA GLN A 237 9.59 -26.29 -32.23
C GLN A 237 10.66 -26.06 -33.29
N ARG A 238 11.70 -26.89 -33.28
CA ARG A 238 12.53 -27.10 -34.46
C ARG A 238 11.64 -27.86 -35.44
N SER A 239 11.45 -27.29 -36.62
CA SER A 239 10.89 -27.97 -37.78
C SER A 239 11.67 -29.26 -38.03
N VAL A 240 11.07 -30.40 -37.70
CA VAL A 240 11.55 -31.71 -38.13
C VAL A 240 10.71 -32.12 -39.32
N SER A 241 11.41 -32.44 -40.40
CA SER A 241 10.94 -32.84 -41.72
C SER A 241 9.85 -33.92 -41.68
N VAL A 242 8.98 -33.87 -42.69
CA VAL A 242 7.76 -34.65 -42.91
C VAL A 242 8.02 -36.15 -43.21
N PHE A 243 9.23 -36.69 -42.97
CA PHE A 243 9.61 -37.98 -43.56
C PHE A 243 9.57 -39.21 -42.63
N ASP A 244 9.49 -39.08 -41.30
CA ASP A 244 9.62 -40.25 -40.39
C ASP A 244 8.38 -40.54 -39.51
N ARG A 245 7.17 -40.53 -40.09
CA ARG A 245 5.92 -40.87 -39.36
C ARG A 245 4.98 -41.86 -40.04
N LEU A 246 5.50 -42.68 -40.96
CA LEU A 246 4.72 -43.76 -41.59
C LEU A 246 5.10 -45.18 -41.14
N GLY A 247 6.09 -45.33 -40.25
CA GLY A 247 6.61 -46.66 -39.87
C GLY A 247 5.99 -47.32 -38.62
N HIS A 248 5.34 -46.57 -37.72
CA HIS A 248 4.96 -47.08 -36.39
C HIS A 248 3.46 -47.33 -36.17
N SER A 249 2.58 -46.92 -37.10
CA SER A 249 1.12 -47.14 -36.97
C SER A 249 0.65 -48.48 -37.53
N SER A 250 1.48 -49.17 -38.31
CA SER A 250 1.17 -50.46 -38.94
C SER A 250 1.44 -51.68 -38.04
N GLN A 251 2.31 -51.56 -37.05
CA GLN A 251 2.62 -52.64 -36.10
C GLN A 251 1.56 -52.78 -35.00
N ILE A 252 1.07 -51.67 -34.46
CA ILE A 252 0.08 -51.66 -33.36
C ILE A 252 -1.28 -52.22 -33.83
N ARG A 253 -1.66 -51.97 -35.10
CA ARG A 253 -2.91 -52.52 -35.66
C ARG A 253 -2.83 -54.03 -35.92
N ARG A 254 -1.66 -54.55 -36.30
CA ARG A 254 -1.47 -56.00 -36.55
C ARG A 254 -1.44 -56.83 -35.26
N GLU A 255 -0.95 -56.27 -34.16
CA GLU A 255 -0.98 -56.96 -32.86
C GLU A 255 -2.38 -57.06 -32.25
N GLN A 256 -3.23 -56.03 -32.42
CA GLN A 256 -4.62 -56.07 -31.89
C GLN A 256 -5.55 -56.97 -32.70
N GLU A 257 -5.28 -57.19 -34.00
CA GLU A 257 -6.05 -58.11 -34.85
C GLU A 257 -5.66 -59.59 -34.63
N ALA A 258 -4.40 -59.85 -34.25
CA ALA A 258 -3.90 -61.20 -33.95
C ALA A 258 -4.46 -61.75 -32.63
N GLN A 259 -4.71 -60.89 -31.64
CA GLN A 259 -5.31 -61.29 -30.36
C GLN A 259 -6.81 -61.58 -30.45
N ARG A 260 -7.51 -61.04 -31.46
CA ARG A 260 -8.94 -61.34 -31.72
C ARG A 260 -9.18 -62.65 -32.47
N LYS A 261 -8.15 -63.27 -33.07
CA LYS A 261 -8.27 -64.49 -33.90
C LYS A 261 -7.91 -65.80 -33.19
N LYS A 262 -7.56 -65.80 -31.91
CA LYS A 262 -7.21 -67.02 -31.15
C LYS A 262 -8.01 -67.15 -29.84
N GLY A 263 -9.29 -67.47 -29.98
CA GLY A 263 -10.16 -67.88 -28.87
C GLY A 263 -11.60 -68.16 -29.34
N ALA A 264 -11.92 -69.43 -29.53
CA ALA A 264 -13.26 -69.98 -29.82
C ALA A 264 -13.57 -71.05 -28.75
N PRO A 265 -14.79 -71.66 -28.64
CA PRO A 265 -16.05 -71.41 -29.36
C PRO A 265 -17.34 -71.37 -28.48
N SER A 266 -18.44 -70.97 -29.13
CA SER A 266 -19.88 -71.27 -28.96
C SER A 266 -20.44 -71.97 -27.71
N THR A 267 -21.47 -71.35 -27.10
CA THR A 267 -22.70 -72.05 -26.66
C THR A 267 -23.89 -71.07 -26.53
N ALA A 268 -25.03 -71.41 -27.15
CA ALA A 268 -26.45 -71.03 -26.88
C ALA A 268 -26.79 -69.52 -26.76
N ALA A 269 -27.53 -68.82 -27.63
CA ALA A 269 -28.77 -69.10 -28.38
C ALA A 269 -29.92 -69.68 -27.52
N SER A 270 -31.06 -68.97 -27.55
CA SER A 270 -32.43 -69.34 -27.15
C SER A 270 -32.73 -69.65 -25.67
N SER A 271 -33.49 -68.76 -25.02
CA SER A 271 -34.68 -69.10 -24.19
C SER A 271 -35.21 -67.84 -23.46
N VAL A 272 -35.69 -66.87 -24.24
CA VAL A 272 -36.56 -65.79 -23.73
C VAL A 272 -38.04 -66.24 -23.76
N GLN A 273 -38.29 -67.55 -23.87
CA GLN A 273 -39.62 -68.13 -23.91
C GLN A 273 -39.96 -69.09 -22.74
N ASP A 274 -39.00 -69.49 -21.90
CA ASP A 274 -39.24 -70.55 -20.89
C ASP A 274 -39.40 -70.07 -19.44
N THR A 275 -39.66 -68.77 -19.21
CA THR A 275 -39.95 -68.26 -17.84
C THR A 275 -41.32 -67.58 -17.71
N LEU A 276 -42.10 -67.55 -18.80
CA LEU A 276 -43.48 -67.04 -18.77
C LEU A 276 -44.54 -68.15 -18.70
N ASP A 277 -44.20 -69.41 -18.97
CA ASP A 277 -45.13 -70.55 -18.88
C ASP A 277 -45.09 -71.31 -17.54
N GLU A 278 -44.23 -70.93 -16.59
CA GLU A 278 -44.11 -71.63 -15.28
C GLU A 278 -44.72 -70.87 -14.09
N LEU A 279 -45.20 -69.63 -14.26
CA LEU A 279 -45.92 -68.89 -13.21
C LEU A 279 -47.44 -68.86 -13.40
N GLU A 280 -47.96 -69.30 -14.55
CA GLU A 280 -49.40 -69.43 -14.79
C GLU A 280 -49.97 -70.81 -14.41
N LEU A 281 -49.13 -71.72 -13.91
CA LEU A 281 -49.53 -73.06 -13.44
C LEU A 281 -49.37 -73.28 -11.92
N MET A 282 -49.09 -72.22 -11.15
CA MET A 282 -49.09 -72.25 -9.68
C MET A 282 -50.08 -71.26 -9.04
N LYS A 283 -51.25 -71.10 -9.69
CA LYS A 283 -52.49 -70.66 -9.03
C LYS A 283 -53.39 -71.87 -8.76
N GLN A 284 -53.05 -72.61 -7.70
CA GLN A 284 -53.98 -73.27 -6.77
C GLN A 284 -53.47 -73.04 -5.36
#